data_AF-A0A4Z2FB13-F1
#
_entry.id   AF-A0A4Z2FB13-F1
#
_cell.length_a   1.000
_cell.length_b   1.000
_cell.length_c   1.000
_cell.angle_alpha   90.00
_cell.angle_beta   90.00
_cell.angle_gamma   90.00
#
_symmetry.space_group_name_H-M   'P 1'
#
loop_
_entity.id
_entity.type
_entity.pdbx_description
1 polymer ?
#
loop_
_entity_poly.entity_id
_entity_poly.type
_entity_poly.pdbx_seq_one_letter_code
_entity_poly.pdbx_strand_id
1 'polypeptide(L)'
;MGQKISGSIKSVDVRGEPSYRPVRRELRGPDFCRPPRLDLLLDMPAAGAEAQLRHAWNSDDRSLNVFVKEDDGLTFHRHPVAQSTDCIRGSVGYARGLHAWRIHWPARQRGTHAVVGVASAEAALHSVGYTALVGADAESWGWDLGRNRLYHDGKNRPAAAAPPTYPRFLEPDESFAPPDSLTVVLDMDEGTLSFMVDGQYLGVAFRGLRGRRLFPIVSAVWGHCEVSMRYVNGLDQALSAAPRARGEAVLHDLGIQSPKPRAGPEGGRGAGEHRVCVCVYSDTSCVTKV
;
A
#
# COMPACT_ATOMS: atom_id res chain seq x y z
N MET A 1 48.43 46.49 -27.49
CA MET A 1 47.09 45.92 -27.70
C MET A 1 47.02 44.66 -26.84
N GLY A 2 46.46 44.76 -25.63
CA GLY A 2 46.42 43.64 -24.68
C GLY A 2 45.18 43.79 -23.81
N GLN A 3 44.17 42.97 -24.09
CA GLN A 3 42.94 42.93 -23.30
C GLN A 3 43.17 42.07 -22.05
N LYS A 4 42.95 42.69 -20.89
CA LYS A 4 42.83 42.01 -19.59
C LYS A 4 41.41 41.44 -19.48
N ILE A 5 41.30 40.14 -19.23
CA ILE A 5 40.04 39.48 -18.93
C ILE A 5 39.87 39.53 -17.41
N SER A 6 38.97 40.37 -16.91
CA SER A 6 38.58 40.40 -15.50
C SER A 6 37.57 39.29 -15.22
N GLY A 7 38.03 38.20 -14.59
CA GLY A 7 37.15 37.16 -14.05
C GLY A 7 36.42 37.66 -12.81
N SER A 8 35.12 37.95 -12.95
CA SER A 8 34.21 38.16 -11.82
C SER A 8 33.45 36.86 -11.57
N ILE A 9 33.91 36.07 -10.58
CA ILE A 9 33.18 34.92 -10.07
C ILE A 9 32.02 35.48 -9.25
N LYS A 10 30.78 35.36 -9.76
CA LYS A 10 29.59 35.55 -8.94
C LYS A 10 29.38 34.28 -8.11
N SER A 11 29.62 34.38 -6.81
CA SER A 11 29.21 33.38 -5.83
C SER A 11 27.70 33.21 -5.90
N VAL A 12 27.26 32.01 -6.29
CA VAL A 12 25.85 31.61 -6.19
C VAL A 12 25.59 31.28 -4.73
N ASP A 13 24.74 32.08 -4.10
CA ASP A 13 24.29 31.90 -2.73
C ASP A 13 23.49 30.60 -2.63
N VAL A 14 24.08 29.58 -2.01
CA VAL A 14 23.43 28.30 -1.69
C VAL A 14 22.57 28.53 -0.44
N ARG A 15 21.44 29.23 -0.60
CA ARG A 15 20.42 29.36 0.45
C ARG A 15 19.03 29.21 -0.14
N GLY A 16 18.51 28.00 -0.03
CA GLY A 16 17.13 27.69 -0.38
C GLY A 16 16.87 26.20 -0.53
N GLU A 17 17.48 25.33 0.30
CA GLU A 17 16.93 23.97 0.40
C GLU A 17 15.59 24.05 1.13
N PRO A 18 14.49 23.51 0.54
CA PRO A 18 13.24 23.40 1.27
C PRO A 18 13.51 22.60 2.55
N SER A 19 13.02 23.09 3.69
CA SER A 19 13.19 22.44 4.99
C SER A 19 12.52 21.06 4.93
N TYR A 20 13.29 20.05 4.59
CA TYR A 20 12.83 18.67 4.55
C TYR A 20 12.78 18.16 5.98
N ARG A 21 11.57 18.05 6.53
CA ARG A 21 11.38 17.43 7.84
C ARG A 21 10.99 15.97 7.66
N PRO A 22 11.80 15.02 8.16
CA PRO A 22 11.33 13.63 8.27
C PRO A 22 10.08 13.58 9.16
N VAL A 23 9.30 12.51 9.06
CA VAL A 23 8.21 12.21 10.01
C VAL A 23 8.81 12.02 11.42
N ARG A 24 9.12 13.11 12.11
CA ARG A 24 9.61 13.11 13.51
C ARG A 24 8.63 13.79 14.45
N ARG A 25 7.50 14.27 13.93
CA ARG A 25 6.39 14.76 14.73
C ARG A 25 5.43 13.60 14.93
N GLU A 26 5.39 13.05 16.15
CA GLU A 26 4.31 12.16 16.56
C GLU A 26 3.00 12.91 16.37
N LEU A 27 2.20 12.50 15.37
CA LEU A 27 0.91 13.11 15.15
C LEU A 27 -0.03 12.68 16.25
N ARG A 28 -0.57 13.66 16.97
CA ARG A 28 -1.54 13.45 18.04
C ARG A 28 -2.87 14.01 17.58
N GLY A 29 -3.91 13.18 17.64
CA GLY A 29 -5.27 13.53 17.23
C GLY A 29 -6.04 12.30 16.79
N PRO A 30 -7.38 12.29 16.94
CA PRO A 30 -8.20 11.11 16.66
C PRO A 30 -8.08 10.63 15.20
N ASP A 31 -7.85 11.55 14.27
CA ASP A 31 -7.69 11.24 12.84
C ASP A 31 -6.38 10.53 12.49
N PHE A 32 -5.39 10.56 13.39
CA PHE A 32 -4.06 9.96 13.20
C PHE A 32 -3.85 8.72 14.09
N CYS A 33 -4.84 8.37 14.90
CA CYS A 33 -4.85 7.11 15.63
C CYS A 33 -5.06 5.95 14.65
N ARG A 34 -4.18 4.94 14.77
CA ARG A 34 -4.31 3.74 13.96
C ARG A 34 -5.59 2.99 14.35
N PRO A 35 -6.44 2.55 13.40
CA PRO A 35 -7.61 1.74 13.73
C PRO A 35 -7.21 0.40 14.37
N PRO A 36 -7.95 -0.12 15.38
CA PRO A 36 -7.59 -1.37 16.05
C PRO A 36 -7.46 -2.60 15.13
N ARG A 37 -8.27 -2.67 14.06
CA ARG A 37 -8.16 -3.72 13.04
C ARG A 37 -6.83 -3.65 12.29
N LEU A 38 -6.30 -2.45 12.07
CA LEU A 38 -5.01 -2.28 11.42
C LEU A 38 -3.85 -2.65 12.37
N ASP A 39 -3.94 -2.35 13.67
CA ASP A 39 -2.98 -2.88 14.64
C ASP A 39 -2.95 -4.41 14.62
N LEU A 40 -4.13 -5.04 14.71
CA LEU A 40 -4.23 -6.50 14.63
C LEU A 40 -3.62 -7.05 13.32
N LEU A 41 -3.86 -6.40 12.18
CA LEU A 41 -3.33 -6.84 10.89
C LEU A 41 -1.80 -6.82 10.87
N LEU A 42 -1.21 -5.75 11.43
CA LEU A 42 0.24 -5.52 11.44
C LEU A 42 0.97 -6.36 12.49
N ASP A 43 0.29 -6.76 13.56
CA ASP A 43 0.83 -7.63 14.60
C ASP A 43 0.89 -9.11 14.17
N MET A 44 0.15 -9.50 13.13
CA MET A 44 0.26 -10.84 12.55
C MET A 44 1.61 -11.02 11.83
N PRO A 45 2.17 -12.24 11.83
CA PRO A 45 3.30 -12.57 10.96
C PRO A 45 3.00 -12.17 9.51
N ALA A 46 3.93 -11.48 8.86
CA ALA A 46 3.75 -11.03 7.48
C ALA A 46 3.51 -12.23 6.55
N ALA A 47 2.69 -12.01 5.52
CA ALA A 47 2.39 -12.99 4.50
C ALA A 47 3.67 -13.57 3.89
N GLY A 48 3.71 -14.89 3.72
CA GLY A 48 4.86 -15.60 3.13
C GLY A 48 5.07 -15.27 1.65
N ALA A 49 6.22 -15.69 1.10
CA ALA A 49 6.64 -15.36 -0.27
C ALA A 49 5.60 -15.74 -1.34
N GLU A 50 4.96 -16.90 -1.22
CA GLU A 50 3.93 -17.35 -2.15
C GLU A 50 2.73 -16.38 -2.16
N ALA A 51 2.26 -15.95 -0.98
CA ALA A 51 1.19 -14.98 -0.87
C ALA A 51 1.62 -13.61 -1.41
N GLN A 52 2.86 -13.17 -1.15
CA GLN A 52 3.38 -11.93 -1.72
C GLN A 52 3.37 -11.96 -3.26
N LEU A 53 3.78 -13.08 -3.87
CA LEU A 53 3.77 -13.27 -5.32
C LEU A 53 2.36 -13.30 -5.91
N ARG A 54 1.39 -13.95 -5.24
CA ARG A 54 -0.02 -13.93 -5.69
C ARG A 54 -0.60 -12.52 -5.75
N HIS A 55 -0.18 -11.65 -4.83
CA HIS A 55 -0.65 -10.27 -4.72
C HIS A 55 0.28 -9.25 -5.41
N ALA A 56 1.31 -9.71 -6.12
CA ALA A 56 2.31 -8.86 -6.76
C ALA A 56 1.75 -8.08 -7.96
N TRP A 57 2.63 -7.39 -8.69
CA TRP A 57 2.28 -6.74 -9.95
C TRP A 57 1.84 -7.75 -11.00
N ASN A 58 0.84 -7.38 -11.80
CA ASN A 58 0.32 -8.23 -12.85
C ASN A 58 1.06 -7.95 -14.17
N SER A 59 1.78 -8.94 -14.71
CA SER A 59 2.50 -8.84 -15.98
C SER A 59 1.59 -8.62 -17.19
N ASP A 60 0.31 -8.97 -17.07
CA ASP A 60 -0.67 -8.92 -18.15
C ASP A 60 -1.58 -7.68 -18.06
N ASP A 61 -1.49 -6.92 -16.96
CA ASP A 61 -2.34 -5.76 -16.69
C ASP A 61 -1.51 -4.51 -16.37
N ARG A 62 -0.85 -4.01 -17.43
CA ARG A 62 0.18 -2.96 -17.36
C ARG A 62 0.24 -2.11 -18.62
N SER A 63 0.86 -0.92 -18.51
CA SER A 63 1.41 -0.23 -19.68
C SER A 63 2.46 -1.09 -20.39
N LEU A 64 2.54 -0.98 -21.71
CA LEU A 64 3.58 -1.65 -22.50
C LEU A 64 4.99 -1.14 -22.18
N ASN A 65 5.13 0.04 -21.58
CA ASN A 65 6.41 0.65 -21.23
C ASN A 65 6.97 0.23 -19.86
N VAL A 66 6.28 -0.66 -19.14
CA VAL A 66 6.76 -1.26 -17.89
C VAL A 66 6.77 -2.77 -18.01
N PHE A 67 7.64 -3.46 -17.28
CA PHE A 67 7.64 -4.92 -17.22
C PHE A 67 7.98 -5.38 -15.80
N VAL A 68 7.43 -6.52 -15.37
CA VAL A 68 7.80 -7.16 -14.11
C VAL A 68 9.15 -7.85 -14.31
N LYS A 69 10.08 -7.68 -13.36
CA LYS A 69 11.43 -8.25 -13.46
C LYS A 69 11.39 -9.77 -13.30
N GLU A 70 12.19 -10.48 -14.10
CA GLU A 70 12.27 -11.96 -14.04
C GLU A 70 12.95 -12.46 -12.77
N ASP A 71 13.95 -11.72 -12.28
CA ASP A 71 14.71 -12.03 -11.06
C ASP A 71 14.02 -11.58 -9.77
N ASP A 72 13.02 -10.69 -9.87
CA ASP A 72 12.21 -10.21 -8.75
C ASP A 72 10.76 -9.93 -9.18
N GLY A 73 9.91 -10.95 -9.06
CA GLY A 73 8.49 -10.88 -9.42
C GLY A 73 7.66 -9.89 -8.60
N LEU A 74 8.23 -9.26 -7.56
CA LEU A 74 7.57 -8.22 -6.76
C LEU A 74 7.85 -6.81 -7.28
N THR A 75 8.73 -6.67 -8.27
CA THR A 75 9.23 -5.37 -8.75
C THR A 75 9.01 -5.23 -10.24
N PHE A 76 8.46 -4.10 -10.67
CA PHE A 76 8.47 -3.72 -12.08
C PHE A 76 9.58 -2.72 -12.38
N HIS A 77 10.04 -2.71 -13.63
CA HIS A 77 10.95 -1.72 -14.20
C HIS A 77 10.23 -0.93 -15.30
N ARG A 78 10.47 0.38 -15.37
CA ARG A 78 9.93 1.26 -16.43
C ARG A 78 10.99 1.59 -17.48
N HIS A 79 10.69 1.36 -18.76
CA HIS A 79 11.52 1.81 -19.87
C HIS A 79 11.66 3.35 -19.90
N PRO A 80 12.79 3.91 -20.35
CA PRO A 80 13.04 5.35 -20.38
C PRO A 80 12.31 6.05 -21.54
N VAL A 81 10.99 5.93 -21.59
CA VAL A 81 10.14 6.54 -22.62
C VAL A 81 9.81 7.97 -22.22
N ALA A 82 10.20 8.93 -23.07
CA ALA A 82 9.92 10.34 -22.87
C ALA A 82 8.44 10.67 -23.10
N GLN A 83 7.93 11.70 -22.41
CA GLN A 83 6.55 12.17 -22.53
C GLN A 83 5.52 11.04 -22.37
N SER A 84 5.75 10.17 -21.39
CA SER A 84 4.89 9.03 -21.10
C SER A 84 4.67 8.92 -19.59
N THR A 85 3.43 8.63 -19.21
CA THR A 85 3.05 8.21 -17.86
C THR A 85 2.52 6.79 -17.93
N ASP A 86 3.05 5.91 -17.09
CA ASP A 86 2.84 4.47 -17.20
C ASP A 86 2.44 3.87 -15.86
N CYS A 87 1.41 3.01 -15.89
CA CYS A 87 0.89 2.33 -14.71
C CYS A 87 0.97 0.81 -14.85
N ILE A 88 0.79 0.15 -13.72
CA ILE A 88 0.62 -1.30 -13.60
C ILE A 88 -0.26 -1.58 -12.39
N ARG A 89 -1.18 -2.54 -12.52
CA ARG A 89 -2.04 -3.00 -11.43
C ARG A 89 -1.46 -4.23 -10.74
N GLY A 90 -1.82 -4.41 -9.47
CA GLY A 90 -1.60 -5.67 -8.76
C GLY A 90 -2.52 -6.77 -9.28
N SER A 91 -2.15 -8.04 -9.09
CA SER A 91 -2.88 -9.20 -9.62
C SER A 91 -4.21 -9.48 -8.90
N VAL A 92 -4.38 -8.99 -7.68
CA VAL A 92 -5.59 -9.21 -6.87
C VAL A 92 -6.37 -7.93 -6.69
N GLY A 93 -7.64 -7.96 -7.09
CA GLY A 93 -8.61 -6.90 -6.84
C GLY A 93 -9.44 -7.21 -5.60
N TYR A 94 -9.36 -6.33 -4.60
CA TYR A 94 -10.03 -6.49 -3.31
C TYR A 94 -11.44 -5.91 -3.34
N ALA A 95 -12.41 -6.67 -2.81
CA ALA A 95 -13.83 -6.27 -2.77
C ALA A 95 -14.42 -6.23 -1.35
N ARG A 96 -13.69 -6.74 -0.36
CA ARG A 96 -14.06 -6.83 1.07
C ARG A 96 -12.78 -6.93 1.90
N GLY A 97 -12.89 -6.77 3.22
CA GLY A 97 -11.78 -6.94 4.14
C GLY A 97 -10.84 -5.75 4.22
N LEU A 98 -9.93 -5.82 5.18
CA LEU A 98 -8.82 -4.89 5.36
C LEU A 98 -7.55 -5.49 4.77
N HIS A 99 -6.85 -4.75 3.92
CA HIS A 99 -5.63 -5.19 3.25
C HIS A 99 -4.52 -4.16 3.42
N ALA A 100 -3.28 -4.63 3.59
CA ALA A 100 -2.12 -3.77 3.59
C ALA A 100 -1.01 -4.32 2.70
N TRP A 101 -0.33 -3.43 1.99
CA TRP A 101 0.86 -3.75 1.22
C TRP A 101 1.88 -2.62 1.34
N ARG A 102 3.16 -2.95 1.22
CA ARG A 102 4.26 -1.99 1.22
C ARG A 102 4.67 -1.70 -0.22
N ILE A 103 4.80 -0.41 -0.54
CA ILE A 103 5.46 0.06 -1.74
C ILE A 103 6.87 0.49 -1.37
N HIS A 104 7.86 -0.01 -2.08
CA HIS A 104 9.23 0.49 -2.06
C HIS A 104 9.52 1.17 -3.40
N TRP A 105 9.67 2.48 -3.36
CA TRP A 105 9.96 3.33 -4.51
C TRP A 105 11.05 4.34 -4.13
N PRO A 106 12.30 4.12 -4.59
CA PRO A 106 13.42 5.02 -4.30
C PRO A 106 13.08 6.48 -4.62
N ALA A 107 13.29 7.39 -3.68
CA ALA A 107 12.90 8.79 -3.81
C ALA A 107 13.54 9.46 -5.05
N ARG A 108 14.78 9.07 -5.37
CA ARG A 108 15.53 9.55 -6.54
C ARG A 108 14.97 9.05 -7.88
N GLN A 109 14.04 8.10 -7.88
CA GLN A 109 13.42 7.52 -9.07
C GLN A 109 11.94 7.89 -9.23
N ARG A 110 11.47 8.96 -8.56
CA ARG A 110 10.06 9.39 -8.62
C ARG A 110 9.76 10.36 -9.75
N GLY A 111 10.71 11.22 -10.09
CA GLY A 111 10.52 12.24 -11.13
C GLY A 111 9.44 13.26 -10.78
N THR A 112 8.77 13.78 -11.81
CA THR A 112 7.79 14.86 -11.67
C THR A 112 6.43 14.39 -11.16
N HIS A 113 6.06 13.12 -11.36
CA HIS A 113 4.79 12.54 -10.93
C HIS A 113 5.02 11.09 -10.52
N ALA A 114 4.91 10.82 -9.22
CA ALA A 114 4.94 9.49 -8.64
C ALA A 114 3.71 9.32 -7.77
N VAL A 115 2.74 8.56 -8.29
CA VAL A 115 1.44 8.43 -7.64
C VAL A 115 1.22 6.99 -7.21
N VAL A 116 0.82 6.79 -5.96
CA VAL A 116 0.49 5.48 -5.38
C VAL A 116 -0.97 5.45 -4.98
N GLY A 117 -1.68 4.36 -5.27
CA GLY A 117 -3.10 4.31 -5.00
C GLY A 117 -3.77 2.98 -5.25
N VAL A 118 -5.07 3.07 -5.52
CA VAL A 118 -5.92 1.96 -5.96
C VAL A 118 -6.75 2.37 -7.17
N ALA A 119 -7.12 1.40 -7.99
CA ALA A 119 -7.95 1.62 -9.17
C ALA A 119 -8.92 0.46 -9.41
N SER A 120 -10.00 0.72 -10.14
CA SER A 120 -10.80 -0.30 -10.78
C SER A 120 -10.04 -0.94 -11.96
N ALA A 121 -10.65 -1.96 -12.59
CA ALA A 121 -10.07 -2.60 -13.77
C ALA A 121 -10.15 -1.68 -15.00
N GLU A 122 -11.04 -0.70 -14.97
CA GLU A 122 -11.38 0.22 -16.05
C GLU A 122 -10.41 1.41 -16.14
N ALA A 123 -9.65 1.71 -15.08
CA ALA A 123 -8.70 2.81 -15.06
C ALA A 123 -7.64 2.66 -16.18
N ALA A 124 -7.34 3.76 -16.87
CA ALA A 124 -6.33 3.77 -17.92
C ALA A 124 -4.92 3.55 -17.33
N LEU A 125 -4.12 2.71 -18.01
CA LEU A 125 -2.76 2.38 -17.55
C LEU A 125 -1.66 3.17 -18.25
N HIS A 126 -2.00 4.01 -19.22
CA HIS A 126 -1.04 4.81 -19.95
C HIS A 126 -1.63 6.17 -20.33
N SER A 127 -0.79 7.20 -20.37
CA SER A 127 -1.11 8.51 -20.92
C SER A 127 0.12 9.13 -21.56
N VAL A 128 -0.12 9.87 -22.65
CA VAL A 128 0.88 10.77 -23.23
C VAL A 128 1.12 11.94 -22.26
N GLY A 129 2.37 12.40 -22.19
CA GLY A 129 2.84 13.47 -21.31
C GLY A 129 3.17 12.97 -19.90
N TYR A 130 3.71 13.87 -19.07
CA TYR A 130 3.97 13.61 -17.66
C TYR A 130 2.81 14.13 -16.80
N THR A 131 2.03 13.21 -16.23
CA THR A 131 0.79 13.53 -15.51
C THR A 131 0.66 12.69 -14.24
N ALA A 132 -0.17 13.16 -13.30
CA ALA A 132 -0.69 12.32 -12.23
C ALA A 132 -1.84 11.46 -12.79
N LEU A 133 -1.51 10.34 -13.44
CA LEU A 133 -2.50 9.51 -14.14
C LEU A 133 -3.43 8.77 -13.17
N VAL A 134 -2.88 8.15 -12.11
CA VAL A 134 -3.71 7.60 -11.03
C VAL A 134 -4.42 8.75 -10.33
N GLY A 135 -5.75 8.71 -10.28
CA GLY A 135 -6.61 9.77 -9.75
C GLY A 135 -7.05 10.82 -10.78
N ALA A 136 -6.66 10.68 -12.05
CA ALA A 136 -7.07 11.61 -13.11
C ALA A 136 -8.57 11.51 -13.46
N ASP A 137 -9.18 10.34 -13.24
CA ASP A 137 -10.59 10.04 -13.50
C ASP A 137 -11.25 9.39 -12.27
N ALA A 138 -12.53 9.03 -12.42
CA ALA A 138 -13.33 8.41 -11.37
C ALA A 138 -12.97 6.95 -11.08
N GLU A 139 -12.09 6.34 -11.89
CA GLU A 139 -11.75 4.92 -11.81
C GLU A 139 -10.53 4.68 -10.90
N SER A 140 -9.90 5.73 -10.40
CA SER A 140 -8.69 5.62 -9.58
C SER A 140 -8.59 6.67 -8.47
N TRP A 141 -7.85 6.33 -7.41
CA TRP A 141 -7.59 7.16 -6.23
C TRP A 141 -6.11 7.12 -5.89
N GLY A 142 -5.42 8.25 -5.94
CA GLY A 142 -3.96 8.30 -5.86
C GLY A 142 -3.40 9.41 -4.97
N TRP A 143 -2.32 9.12 -4.27
CA TRP A 143 -1.50 10.10 -3.57
C TRP A 143 -0.23 10.38 -4.38
N ASP A 144 -0.09 11.62 -4.87
CA ASP A 144 1.14 12.10 -5.50
C ASP A 144 2.17 12.42 -4.41
N LEU A 145 3.21 11.58 -4.34
CA LEU A 145 4.23 11.61 -3.31
C LEU A 145 5.12 12.86 -3.38
N GLY A 146 5.26 13.46 -4.56
CA GLY A 146 6.10 14.66 -4.75
C GLY A 146 5.36 15.94 -4.40
N ARG A 147 4.04 15.97 -4.61
CA ARG A 147 3.20 17.15 -4.36
C ARG A 147 2.47 17.13 -3.02
N ASN A 148 2.40 15.98 -2.35
CA ASN A 148 1.57 15.77 -1.17
C ASN A 148 0.10 16.08 -1.44
N ARG A 149 -0.41 15.57 -2.58
CA ARG A 149 -1.77 15.85 -3.06
C ARG A 149 -2.53 14.57 -3.35
N LEU A 150 -3.80 14.55 -2.97
CA LEU A 150 -4.71 13.44 -3.26
C LEU A 150 -5.51 13.72 -4.53
N TYR A 151 -5.43 12.81 -5.49
CA TYR A 151 -6.13 12.87 -6.76
C TYR A 151 -7.20 11.78 -6.83
N HIS A 152 -8.39 12.19 -7.23
CA HIS A 152 -9.51 11.34 -7.64
C HIS A 152 -10.42 12.21 -8.48
N ASP A 153 -10.85 11.70 -9.63
CA ASP A 153 -11.69 12.42 -10.58
C ASP A 153 -11.13 13.81 -10.95
N GLY A 154 -9.80 13.89 -11.07
CA GLY A 154 -9.09 15.16 -11.23
C GLY A 154 -9.51 15.97 -12.46
N LYS A 155 -9.92 15.30 -13.56
CA LYS A 155 -10.39 15.96 -14.79
C LYS A 155 -11.74 16.67 -14.63
N ASN A 156 -12.60 16.18 -13.74
CA ASN A 156 -13.93 16.77 -13.50
C ASN A 156 -13.93 17.73 -12.31
N ARG A 157 -12.82 17.81 -11.58
CA ARG A 157 -12.66 18.76 -10.48
C ARG A 157 -12.69 20.21 -11.02
N PRO A 158 -13.37 21.14 -10.33
CA PRO A 158 -13.33 22.55 -10.72
C PRO A 158 -11.89 23.07 -10.81
N ALA A 159 -11.55 23.80 -11.87
CA ALA A 159 -10.19 24.28 -12.10
C ALA A 159 -9.61 25.13 -10.96
N ALA A 160 -10.48 25.81 -10.19
CA ALA A 160 -10.09 26.61 -9.03
C ALA A 160 -9.86 25.78 -7.75
N ALA A 161 -10.32 24.54 -7.70
CA ALA A 161 -10.24 23.70 -6.51
C ALA A 161 -8.97 22.85 -6.55
N ALA A 162 -7.92 23.30 -5.85
CA ALA A 162 -6.72 22.49 -5.67
C ALA A 162 -7.05 21.11 -5.07
N PRO A 163 -6.32 20.04 -5.47
CA PRO A 163 -6.41 18.74 -4.82
C PRO A 163 -6.12 18.86 -3.30
N PRO A 164 -6.75 18.05 -2.43
CA PRO A 164 -6.51 18.16 -0.99
C PRO A 164 -5.05 17.82 -0.66
N THR A 165 -4.45 18.58 0.24
CA THR A 165 -3.12 18.26 0.79
C THR A 165 -3.19 16.99 1.62
N TYR A 166 -2.20 16.12 1.48
CA TYR A 166 -2.03 14.93 2.31
C TYR A 166 -0.55 14.64 2.56
N PRO A 167 -0.15 14.42 3.83
CA PRO A 167 -1.03 14.30 5.00
C PRO A 167 -1.73 15.60 5.43
N ARG A 168 -2.90 15.48 6.08
CA ARG A 168 -3.76 16.63 6.41
C ARG A 168 -3.18 17.58 7.47
N PHE A 169 -2.16 17.15 8.21
CA PHE A 169 -1.49 17.97 9.20
C PHE A 169 -0.47 18.95 8.60
N LEU A 170 -0.16 18.81 7.31
CA LEU A 170 0.77 19.72 6.64
C LEU A 170 0.12 21.09 6.48
N GLU A 171 0.87 22.11 6.89
CA GLU A 171 0.52 23.49 6.55
C GLU A 171 0.65 23.72 5.03
N PRO A 172 -0.03 24.73 4.45
CA PRO A 172 -0.08 24.94 3.00
C PRO A 172 1.29 25.00 2.27
N ASP A 173 2.33 25.47 2.96
CA ASP A 173 3.70 25.61 2.44
C ASP A 173 4.68 24.58 3.02
N GLU A 174 4.19 23.63 3.84
CA GLU A 174 5.02 22.57 4.41
C GLU A 174 5.21 21.44 3.40
N SER A 175 6.47 21.13 3.11
CA SER A 175 6.83 19.99 2.26
C SER A 175 7.07 18.75 3.11
N PHE A 176 6.31 17.71 2.80
CA PHE A 176 6.59 16.35 3.23
C PHE A 176 7.23 15.59 2.08
N ALA A 177 8.36 14.93 2.30
CA ALA A 177 8.82 13.93 1.33
C ALA A 177 8.73 12.55 2.00
N PRO A 178 7.92 11.65 1.45
CA PRO A 178 7.88 10.28 1.90
C PRO A 178 9.27 9.62 1.71
N PRO A 179 9.74 8.77 2.65
CA PRO A 179 10.93 7.94 2.47
C PRO A 179 10.68 6.91 1.36
N ASP A 180 11.69 6.10 1.04
CA ASP A 180 11.62 5.12 -0.05
C ASP A 180 10.49 4.10 0.13
N SER A 181 10.10 3.80 1.37
CA SER A 181 9.03 2.84 1.67
C SER A 181 7.84 3.47 2.35
N LEU A 182 6.64 3.09 1.91
CA LEU A 182 5.38 3.43 2.56
C LEU A 182 4.44 2.23 2.55
N THR A 183 3.54 2.16 3.53
CA THR A 183 2.50 1.14 3.59
C THR A 183 1.18 1.75 3.14
N VAL A 184 0.52 1.09 2.20
CA VAL A 184 -0.82 1.39 1.73
C VAL A 184 -1.80 0.51 2.50
N VAL A 185 -2.90 1.10 2.96
CA VAL A 185 -3.94 0.41 3.72
C VAL A 185 -5.28 0.65 3.06
N LEU A 186 -5.89 -0.42 2.56
CA LEU A 186 -7.21 -0.42 1.95
C LEU A 186 -8.18 -1.19 2.84
N ASP A 187 -9.16 -0.50 3.40
CA ASP A 187 -10.27 -1.11 4.12
C ASP A 187 -11.50 -1.10 3.20
N MET A 188 -11.83 -2.23 2.60
CA MET A 188 -13.01 -2.36 1.73
C MET A 188 -14.32 -2.50 2.51
N ASP A 189 -14.25 -2.89 3.78
CA ASP A 189 -15.42 -2.95 4.66
C ASP A 189 -15.85 -1.53 5.06
N GLU A 190 -14.87 -0.69 5.44
CA GLU A 190 -15.10 0.72 5.72
C GLU A 190 -15.16 1.60 4.46
N GLY A 191 -14.60 1.12 3.35
CA GLY A 191 -14.49 1.83 2.08
C GLY A 191 -13.53 3.00 2.16
N THR A 192 -12.35 2.78 2.74
CA THR A 192 -11.33 3.82 2.94
C THR A 192 -9.96 3.41 2.40
N LEU A 193 -9.20 4.38 1.92
CA LEU A 193 -7.78 4.24 1.59
C LEU A 193 -6.97 5.17 2.50
N SER A 194 -5.91 4.63 3.10
CA SER A 194 -5.01 5.35 4.00
C SER A 194 -3.55 4.97 3.73
N PHE A 195 -2.62 5.73 4.30
CA PHE A 195 -1.19 5.46 4.17
C PHE A 195 -0.48 5.51 5.52
N MET A 196 0.61 4.76 5.63
CA MET A 196 1.55 4.83 6.73
C MET A 196 2.97 5.05 6.22
N VAL A 197 3.73 5.87 6.93
CA VAL A 197 5.13 6.15 6.66
C VAL A 197 5.90 6.05 7.97
N ASP A 198 7.04 5.35 7.97
CA ASP A 198 7.88 5.14 9.17
C ASP A 198 7.09 4.66 10.41
N GLY A 199 6.11 3.78 10.18
CA GLY A 199 5.23 3.25 11.23
C GLY A 199 4.10 4.18 11.67
N GLN A 200 4.07 5.42 11.17
CA GLN A 200 3.08 6.43 11.53
C GLN A 200 1.87 6.39 10.59
N TYR A 201 0.67 6.33 11.16
CA TYR A 201 -0.58 6.42 10.42
C TYR A 201 -0.88 7.88 10.05
N LEU A 202 -1.13 8.14 8.77
CA LEU A 202 -1.26 9.50 8.22
C LEU A 202 -2.73 9.95 8.09
N GLY A 203 -3.66 9.11 8.56
CA GLY A 203 -5.10 9.34 8.47
C GLY A 203 -5.72 8.82 7.17
N VAL A 204 -7.05 8.96 7.08
CA VAL A 204 -7.81 8.53 5.89
C VAL A 204 -7.58 9.51 4.74
N ALA A 205 -7.06 9.00 3.61
CA ALA A 205 -6.89 9.76 2.38
C ALA A 205 -8.20 9.83 1.58
N PHE A 206 -8.84 8.68 1.35
CA PHE A 206 -10.07 8.58 0.57
C PHE A 206 -11.15 7.78 1.29
N ARG A 207 -12.41 8.09 0.97
CA ARG A 207 -13.63 7.40 1.46
C ARG A 207 -14.54 7.07 0.27
N GLY A 208 -15.56 6.25 0.50
CA GLY A 208 -16.57 5.92 -0.53
C GLY A 208 -16.14 4.78 -1.47
N LEU A 209 -15.25 3.90 -1.00
CA LEU A 209 -14.70 2.80 -1.79
C LEU A 209 -15.51 1.49 -1.67
N ARG A 210 -16.54 1.45 -0.80
CA ARG A 210 -17.37 0.24 -0.60
C ARG A 210 -18.09 -0.16 -1.89
N GLY A 211 -18.34 -1.46 -2.05
CA GLY A 211 -19.08 -2.01 -3.20
C GLY A 211 -18.30 -2.03 -4.52
N ARG A 212 -16.99 -1.73 -4.48
CA ARG A 212 -16.09 -1.76 -5.63
C ARG A 212 -15.17 -2.97 -5.54
N ARG A 213 -14.50 -3.30 -6.64
CA ARG A 213 -13.30 -4.16 -6.66
C ARG A 213 -12.10 -3.29 -7.03
N LEU A 214 -11.13 -3.18 -6.13
CA LEU A 214 -10.01 -2.25 -6.27
C LEU A 214 -8.67 -2.98 -6.23
N PHE A 215 -7.80 -2.63 -7.18
CA PHE A 215 -6.48 -3.18 -7.37
C PHE A 215 -5.43 -2.16 -6.89
N PRO A 216 -4.34 -2.59 -6.25
CA PRO A 216 -3.16 -1.74 -6.08
C PRO A 216 -2.71 -1.19 -7.43
N ILE A 217 -2.33 0.09 -7.49
CA ILE A 217 -1.81 0.70 -8.72
C ILE A 217 -0.79 1.80 -8.38
N VAL A 218 0.13 2.03 -9.30
CA VAL A 218 0.98 3.23 -9.32
C VAL A 218 1.02 3.83 -10.72
N SER A 219 1.27 5.14 -10.84
CA SER A 219 1.67 5.77 -12.11
C SER A 219 3.06 6.40 -11.98
N ALA A 220 3.95 6.06 -12.91
CA ALA A 220 5.34 6.49 -12.93
C ALA A 220 5.72 7.20 -14.24
N VAL A 221 6.64 8.16 -14.14
CA VAL A 221 7.18 8.93 -15.28
C VAL A 221 8.70 8.85 -15.42
N TRP A 222 9.39 8.32 -14.40
CA TRP A 222 10.85 8.30 -14.37
C TRP A 222 11.39 7.13 -15.20
N GLY A 223 12.38 7.41 -16.05
CA GLY A 223 13.05 6.35 -16.81
C GLY A 223 13.89 5.47 -15.90
N HIS A 224 13.81 4.15 -16.08
CA HIS A 224 14.50 3.16 -15.25
C HIS A 224 14.09 3.14 -13.78
N CYS A 225 12.91 3.66 -13.42
CA CYS A 225 12.43 3.45 -12.06
C CYS A 225 12.09 1.98 -11.84
N GLU A 226 12.43 1.50 -10.65
CA GLU A 226 12.01 0.20 -10.15
C GLU A 226 11.14 0.39 -8.91
N VAL A 227 9.96 -0.23 -8.92
CA VAL A 227 8.99 -0.10 -7.83
C VAL A 227 8.54 -1.48 -7.38
N SER A 228 8.81 -1.78 -6.12
CA SER A 228 8.45 -3.07 -5.51
C SER A 228 7.15 -2.95 -4.73
N MET A 229 6.30 -3.97 -4.83
CA MET A 229 5.12 -4.13 -3.99
C MET A 229 5.21 -5.44 -3.20
N ARG A 230 5.10 -5.36 -1.87
CA ARG A 230 5.07 -6.52 -0.99
C ARG A 230 3.77 -6.53 -0.20
N TYR A 231 2.93 -7.52 -0.44
CA TYR A 231 1.72 -7.71 0.35
C TYR A 231 2.09 -8.02 1.80
N VAL A 232 1.47 -7.32 2.75
CA VAL A 232 1.74 -7.48 4.18
C VAL A 232 0.81 -8.53 4.75
N ASN A 233 -0.50 -8.28 4.73
CA ASN A 233 -1.54 -9.18 5.22
C ASN A 233 -2.93 -8.67 4.85
N GLY A 234 -3.95 -9.51 5.11
CA GLY A 234 -5.36 -9.15 5.04
C GLY A 234 -6.15 -9.64 6.26
N LEU A 235 -7.27 -8.98 6.58
CA LEU A 235 -8.22 -9.37 7.61
C LEU A 235 -9.65 -9.31 7.07
N ASP A 236 -10.34 -10.45 7.10
CA ASP A 236 -11.78 -10.49 6.83
C ASP A 236 -12.60 -9.89 7.99
N GLN A 237 -13.78 -9.37 7.67
CA GLN A 237 -14.73 -8.81 8.64
C GLN A 237 -15.08 -9.80 9.75
N ALA A 238 -15.29 -11.08 9.41
CA ALA A 238 -15.72 -12.13 10.33
C ALA A 238 -14.68 -12.46 11.42
N LEU A 239 -13.39 -12.32 11.13
CA LEU A 239 -12.31 -12.64 12.08
C LEU A 239 -12.06 -11.51 13.09
N SER A 240 -12.53 -10.29 12.82
CA SER A 240 -12.40 -9.15 13.72
C SER A 240 -13.44 -9.10 14.85
N ALA A 241 -14.51 -9.91 14.75
CA ALA A 241 -15.62 -9.95 15.70
C ALA A 241 -15.53 -11.10 16.72
N ALA A 242 -14.55 -11.99 16.61
CA ALA A 242 -14.34 -13.02 17.61
C ALA A 242 -13.83 -12.38 18.91
N PRO A 243 -14.48 -12.60 20.07
CA PRO A 243 -13.93 -12.14 21.34
C PRO A 243 -12.55 -12.78 21.48
N ARG A 244 -11.53 -11.97 21.84
CA ARG A 244 -10.25 -12.49 22.32
C ARG A 244 -10.58 -13.46 23.45
N ALA A 245 -10.56 -14.76 23.16
CA ALA A 245 -10.60 -15.77 24.18
C ALA A 245 -9.36 -15.51 25.04
N ARG A 246 -9.56 -14.85 26.19
CA ARG A 246 -8.61 -14.94 27.29
C ARG A 246 -8.44 -16.44 27.51
N GLY A 247 -7.21 -16.91 27.42
CA GLY A 247 -6.90 -18.30 27.67
C GLY A 247 -7.42 -18.66 29.06
N GLU A 248 -8.52 -19.42 29.09
CA GLU A 248 -8.91 -20.40 30.10
C GLU A 248 -10.34 -20.87 29.81
N ALA A 249 -10.48 -22.20 29.79
CA ALA A 249 -11.72 -22.97 29.87
C ALA A 249 -12.74 -22.87 28.71
N VAL A 250 -12.62 -23.78 27.74
CA VAL A 250 -13.80 -24.45 27.14
C VAL A 250 -13.51 -25.95 27.04
N LEU A 251 -13.71 -26.65 28.14
CA LEU A 251 -14.01 -28.08 28.15
C LEU A 251 -15.32 -28.25 28.91
N HIS A 252 -16.44 -28.15 28.19
CA HIS A 252 -17.65 -28.93 28.40
C HIS A 252 -18.76 -28.36 27.51
N ASP A 253 -18.90 -28.90 26.30
CA ASP A 253 -20.24 -29.17 25.76
C ASP A 253 -20.19 -30.16 24.58
N LEU A 254 -19.80 -31.40 24.88
CA LEU A 254 -20.23 -32.55 24.10
C LEU A 254 -20.55 -33.64 25.12
N GLY A 255 -21.84 -33.88 25.34
CA GLY A 255 -22.38 -34.82 26.31
C GLY A 255 -21.97 -36.27 26.02
N ILE A 256 -20.74 -36.63 26.37
CA ILE A 256 -20.24 -38.00 26.38
C ILE A 256 -19.98 -38.39 27.83
N GLN A 257 -20.79 -39.32 28.33
CA GLN A 257 -20.60 -39.92 29.66
C GLN A 257 -19.23 -40.60 29.74
N SER A 258 -18.47 -40.28 30.79
CA SER A 258 -17.15 -40.85 31.05
C SER A 258 -17.22 -42.36 31.34
N PRO A 259 -16.35 -43.21 30.77
CA PRO A 259 -16.18 -44.57 31.26
C PRO A 259 -15.38 -44.57 32.58
N LYS A 260 -15.81 -45.42 33.53
CA LYS A 260 -15.16 -45.64 34.83
C LYS A 260 -13.67 -46.02 34.68
N PRO A 261 -12.77 -45.57 35.57
CA PRO A 261 -11.35 -45.90 35.49
C PRO A 261 -11.06 -47.33 35.97
N ARG A 262 -10.26 -48.07 35.21
CA ARG A 262 -9.47 -49.20 35.72
C ARG A 262 -8.06 -48.71 36.02
N ALA A 263 -7.56 -49.05 37.20
CA ALA A 263 -6.23 -48.71 37.68
C ALA A 263 -5.13 -49.49 36.95
N GLY A 264 -3.99 -48.83 36.71
CA GLY A 264 -2.72 -49.45 36.32
C GLY A 264 -1.69 -48.39 35.88
N PRO A 265 -0.43 -48.42 36.37
CA PRO A 265 0.45 -47.25 36.37
C PRO A 265 1.50 -47.24 35.23
N GLU A 266 2.04 -46.02 35.03
CA GLU A 266 3.40 -45.68 34.55
C GLU A 266 3.83 -46.16 33.14
N GLY A 267 4.37 -45.34 32.25
CA GLY A 267 4.78 -43.95 32.24
C GLY A 267 5.54 -43.73 30.93
N GLY A 268 5.20 -42.69 30.17
CA GLY A 268 5.84 -42.41 28.88
C GLY A 268 5.85 -40.91 28.60
N ARG A 269 7.05 -40.32 28.62
CA ARG A 269 7.29 -38.94 28.17
C ARG A 269 7.15 -38.87 26.64
N GLY A 270 6.37 -37.92 26.16
CA GLY A 270 6.35 -37.50 24.76
C GLY A 270 5.67 -36.13 24.67
N ALA A 271 6.48 -35.07 24.60
CA ALA A 271 5.99 -33.71 24.40
C ALA A 271 5.47 -33.58 22.95
N GLY A 272 4.16 -33.41 22.80
CA GLY A 272 3.51 -33.06 21.53
C GLY A 272 3.37 -31.56 21.42
N GLU A 273 4.08 -30.97 20.47
CA GLU A 273 4.05 -29.55 20.14
C GLU A 273 2.74 -29.23 19.39
N HIS A 274 1.85 -28.42 20.00
CA HIS A 274 0.61 -27.99 19.38
C HIS A 274 0.86 -26.87 18.37
N ARG A 275 0.86 -27.22 17.07
CA ARG A 275 0.72 -26.24 15.99
C ARG A 275 -0.70 -25.69 15.94
N VAL A 276 -0.85 -24.39 16.18
CA VAL A 276 -2.07 -23.64 15.83
C VAL A 276 -2.04 -23.38 14.32
N CYS A 277 -2.88 -24.08 13.57
CA CYS A 277 -3.13 -23.78 12.16
C CYS A 277 -4.05 -22.55 12.08
N VAL A 278 -3.48 -21.39 11.72
CA VAL A 278 -4.26 -20.27 11.21
C VAL A 278 -4.52 -20.55 9.73
N CYS A 279 -5.78 -20.80 9.37
CA CYS A 279 -6.16 -21.04 7.98
C CYS A 279 -6.04 -19.74 7.17
N VAL A 280 -4.98 -19.63 6.38
CA VAL A 280 -4.89 -18.70 5.25
C VAL A 280 -5.31 -19.50 4.03
N TYR A 281 -6.56 -19.38 3.59
CA TYR A 281 -7.03 -20.21 2.46
C TYR A 281 -6.55 -19.69 1.12
N SER A 282 -6.16 -20.66 0.29
CA SER A 282 -6.04 -20.60 -1.16
C SER A 282 -7.41 -20.46 -1.80
N ASP A 283 -7.58 -19.45 -2.65
CA ASP A 283 -8.76 -19.30 -3.49
C ASP A 283 -8.82 -20.45 -4.51
N THR A 284 -9.85 -21.28 -4.42
CA THR A 284 -10.26 -22.16 -5.53
C THR A 284 -11.19 -21.35 -6.42
N SER A 285 -10.64 -20.78 -7.49
CA SER A 285 -11.45 -20.22 -8.57
C SER A 285 -12.14 -21.36 -9.31
N CYS A 286 -13.46 -21.39 -9.23
CA CYS A 286 -14.31 -22.20 -10.09
C CYS A 286 -14.19 -21.65 -11.53
N VAL A 287 -13.38 -22.29 -12.36
CA VAL A 287 -13.36 -22.05 -13.81
C VAL A 287 -14.61 -22.69 -14.39
N THR A 288 -15.62 -21.88 -14.70
CA THR A 288 -16.69 -22.29 -15.61
C THR A 288 -16.14 -22.13 -17.03
N LYS A 289 -15.79 -23.26 -17.66
CA LYS A 289 -15.66 -23.33 -19.12
C LYS A 289 -17.05 -23.15 -19.72
N VAL A 290 -17.17 -22.24 -20.68
CA VAL A 290 -18.10 -22.34 -21.81
C VAL A 290 -17.26 -22.59 -23.04
#